data_AF-A0A0F9E529-F1
#
_entry.id   AF-A0A0F9E529-F1
#
_cell.length_a   1.000
_cell.length_b   1.000
_cell.length_c   1.000
_cell.angle_alpha   90.00
_cell.angle_beta   90.00
_cell.angle_gamma   90.00
#
_symmetry.space_group_name_H-M   'P 1'
#
loop_
_entity.id
_entity.type
_entity.pdbx_description
1 polymer ?
#
loop_
_entity_poly.entity_id
_entity_poly.type
_entity_poly.pdbx_seq_one_letter_code
_entity_poly.pdbx_strand_id
1 'polypeptide(L)'
;MFLSGMYSFVSSTGEGKYPDGMDVEVFSFETLGKVWEEAEDLDDKEHVTSYILKNPDRWTSYRIKPKLPEIKLSVDTQEDLELVRMISKQLGDRFKLQDVYDMLSIKVCPTVLSVPTINVEYMEIIEP
;
A
#
# COMPACT_ATOMS: atom_id res chain seq x y z
N MET A 1 11.85 -15.80 0.17
CA MET A 1 11.58 -15.16 1.48
C MET A 1 10.46 -15.88 2.23
N PHE A 2 9.20 -15.84 1.76
CA PHE A 2 8.09 -16.58 2.41
C PHE A 2 8.34 -18.10 2.46
N LEU A 3 8.43 -18.75 1.29
CA LEU A 3 8.64 -20.21 1.19
C LEU A 3 9.99 -20.69 1.75
N SER A 4 11.03 -19.86 1.60
CA SER A 4 12.39 -20.21 2.05
C SER A 4 12.64 -19.93 3.54
N GLY A 5 11.85 -19.04 4.15
CA GLY A 5 12.03 -18.59 5.53
C GLY A 5 11.10 -19.27 6.52
N MET A 6 10.23 -20.18 6.07
CA MET A 6 9.22 -20.87 6.89
C MET A 6 8.35 -19.90 7.70
N TYR A 7 8.02 -18.74 7.12
CA TYR A 7 7.13 -17.77 7.76
C TYR A 7 5.67 -18.14 7.52
N SER A 8 4.83 -17.96 8.54
CA SER A 8 3.36 -18.04 8.40
C SER A 8 2.78 -16.80 7.72
N PHE A 9 3.47 -15.67 7.86
CA PHE A 9 3.03 -14.37 7.34
C PHE A 9 4.22 -13.49 6.94
N VAL A 10 4.17 -12.88 5.76
CA VAL A 10 5.11 -11.85 5.32
C VAL A 10 4.34 -10.62 4.89
N SER A 11 4.75 -9.43 5.31
CA SER A 11 4.00 -8.20 5.04
C SER A 11 4.88 -6.99 4.75
N SER A 12 4.40 -6.16 3.82
CA SER A 12 4.84 -4.79 3.55
C SER A 12 4.14 -3.75 4.42
N THR A 13 3.25 -4.17 5.34
CA THR A 13 2.35 -3.55 6.37
C THR A 13 2.93 -2.77 7.57
N GLY A 14 2.40 -1.63 8.08
CA GLY A 14 2.75 -1.00 9.40
C GLY A 14 3.79 0.15 9.45
N GLU A 15 4.84 0.12 10.30
CA GLU A 15 5.89 1.18 10.33
C GLU A 15 7.05 1.00 9.31
N GLY A 16 7.32 2.03 8.50
CA GLY A 16 8.33 2.08 7.42
C GLY A 16 7.90 1.30 6.19
N LYS A 17 7.48 1.99 5.13
CA LYS A 17 6.62 1.37 4.12
C LYS A 17 6.96 1.81 2.70
N TYR A 18 6.61 0.92 1.78
CA TYR A 18 6.17 1.30 0.46
C TYR A 18 5.07 2.39 0.54
N PRO A 19 4.77 3.08 -0.57
CA PRO A 19 3.59 3.94 -0.64
C PRO A 19 2.31 3.28 -0.14
N ASP A 20 1.41 4.08 0.44
CA ASP A 20 0.05 3.65 0.71
C ASP A 20 -0.62 3.25 -0.62
N GLY A 21 -1.35 2.14 -0.63
CA GLY A 21 -1.86 1.48 -1.83
C GLY A 21 -0.89 0.51 -2.51
N MET A 22 0.34 0.35 -1.99
CA MET A 22 1.32 -0.68 -2.42
C MET A 22 1.54 -1.78 -1.38
N ASP A 23 0.54 -1.94 -0.51
CA ASP A 23 0.29 -3.04 0.42
C ASP A 23 0.56 -4.42 -0.19
N VAL A 24 1.42 -5.25 0.41
CA VAL A 24 1.52 -6.68 0.10
C VAL A 24 1.54 -7.49 1.38
N GLU A 25 0.63 -8.46 1.46
CA GLU A 25 0.51 -9.41 2.54
C GLU A 25 0.48 -10.82 1.96
N VAL A 26 1.32 -11.71 2.50
CA VAL A 26 1.50 -13.08 2.00
C VAL A 26 1.37 -14.06 3.16
N PHE A 27 0.46 -15.02 3.00
CA PHE A 27 0.22 -16.12 3.93
C PHE A 27 -0.26 -17.35 3.14
N SER A 28 -0.23 -18.53 3.77
CA SER A 28 -0.74 -19.76 3.16
C SER A 28 -2.25 -19.87 3.33
N PHE A 29 -2.90 -20.65 2.46
CA PHE A 29 -4.32 -20.97 2.64
C PHE A 29 -4.58 -21.73 3.96
N GLU A 30 -3.66 -22.59 4.38
CA GLU A 30 -3.76 -23.29 5.67
C GLU A 30 -3.73 -22.30 6.85
N THR A 31 -2.87 -21.28 6.77
CA THR A 31 -2.82 -20.19 7.76
C THR A 31 -4.16 -19.48 7.85
N LEU A 32 -4.76 -19.12 6.70
CA LEU A 32 -6.08 -18.49 6.67
C LEU A 32 -7.15 -19.35 7.33
N GLY A 33 -7.19 -20.65 7.01
CA GLY A 33 -8.18 -21.58 7.58
C GLY A 33 -8.10 -21.66 9.11
N LYS A 34 -6.89 -21.75 9.65
CA LYS A 34 -6.66 -21.74 11.11
C LYS A 34 -7.07 -20.42 11.75
N VAL A 35 -6.70 -19.29 11.15
CA VAL A 35 -7.10 -17.97 11.68
C VAL A 35 -8.62 -17.82 11.66
N TRP A 36 -9.29 -18.27 10.59
CA TRP A 36 -10.75 -18.23 10.50
C TRP A 36 -11.46 -19.03 11.61
N GLU A 37 -10.94 -20.22 11.93
CA GLU A 37 -11.49 -21.08 12.98
C GLU A 37 -11.22 -20.55 14.39
N GLU A 38 -10.06 -19.93 14.60
CA GLU A 38 -9.59 -19.54 15.94
C GLU A 38 -9.85 -18.08 16.32
N ALA A 39 -10.04 -17.19 15.34
CA ALA A 39 -10.40 -15.80 15.61
C ALA A 39 -11.84 -15.73 16.13
N GLU A 40 -12.02 -15.14 17.30
CA GLU A 40 -13.35 -14.89 17.88
C GLU A 40 -13.83 -13.45 17.64
N ASP A 41 -12.88 -12.51 17.66
CA ASP A 41 -13.11 -11.08 17.46
C ASP A 41 -13.47 -10.75 16.00
N LEU A 42 -14.41 -9.83 15.82
CA LEU A 42 -14.90 -9.47 14.49
C LEU A 42 -13.85 -8.71 13.68
N ASP A 43 -13.07 -7.83 14.32
CA ASP A 43 -12.02 -7.07 13.64
C ASP A 43 -10.90 -8.00 13.17
N ASP A 44 -10.62 -9.06 13.93
CA ASP A 44 -9.68 -10.11 13.53
C ASP A 44 -10.17 -10.97 12.37
N LYS A 45 -11.49 -11.09 12.16
CA LYS A 45 -12.05 -11.79 10.99
C LYS A 45 -12.09 -10.90 9.76
N GLU A 46 -12.35 -9.60 9.94
CA GLU A 46 -12.29 -8.61 8.86
C GLU A 46 -10.84 -8.38 8.40
N HIS A 47 -9.93 -8.26 9.36
CA HIS A 47 -8.50 -8.06 9.15
C HIS A 47 -7.71 -9.24 9.71
N VAL A 48 -7.77 -10.38 9.02
CA VAL A 48 -7.09 -11.64 9.39
C VAL A 48 -5.63 -11.48 9.83
N THR A 49 -4.92 -10.50 9.29
CA THR A 49 -3.51 -10.25 9.64
C THR A 49 -3.34 -9.68 11.05
N SER A 50 -4.35 -9.02 11.60
CA SER A 50 -4.40 -8.56 12.99
C SER A 50 -4.28 -9.73 13.97
N TYR A 51 -5.03 -10.82 13.75
CA TYR A 51 -4.95 -12.01 14.59
C TYR A 51 -3.55 -12.62 14.61
N ILE A 52 -2.93 -12.74 13.43
CA ILE A 52 -1.57 -13.28 13.29
C ILE A 52 -0.57 -12.44 14.07
N LEU A 53 -0.65 -11.10 13.95
CA LEU A 53 0.25 -10.17 14.61
C LEU A 53 0.06 -10.11 16.14
N LYS A 54 -1.17 -10.30 16.62
CA LYS A 54 -1.50 -10.36 18.06
C LYS A 54 -0.98 -11.63 18.75
N ASN A 55 -0.67 -12.69 17.99
CA ASN A 55 -0.29 -14.01 18.51
C ASN A 55 1.11 -14.46 18.03
N PRO A 56 2.20 -13.70 18.32
CA PRO A 56 3.54 -13.97 17.78
C PRO A 56 4.17 -15.28 18.29
N ASP A 57 3.72 -15.78 19.44
CA ASP A 57 4.13 -17.07 20.00
C ASP A 57 3.56 -18.27 19.22
N ARG A 58 2.51 -18.05 18.42
CA ARG A 58 1.88 -19.06 17.58
C ARG A 58 2.25 -18.91 16.10
N TRP A 59 2.51 -17.68 15.66
CA TRP A 59 2.73 -17.37 14.25
C TRP A 59 4.07 -16.69 14.02
N THR A 60 4.84 -17.21 13.06
CA THR A 60 6.08 -16.56 12.65
C THR A 60 5.79 -15.56 11.54
N SER A 61 5.99 -14.28 11.82
CA SER A 61 5.82 -13.20 10.85
C SER A 61 7.14 -12.54 10.46
N TYR A 62 7.23 -12.05 9.23
CA TYR A 62 8.34 -11.24 8.75
C TYR A 62 7.83 -9.97 8.08
N ARG A 63 8.48 -8.85 8.34
CA ARG A 63 8.10 -7.55 7.77
C ARG A 63 9.18 -7.04 6.83
N ILE A 64 8.78 -6.72 5.61
CA ILE A 64 9.61 -6.02 4.63
C ILE A 64 9.49 -4.52 4.92
N LYS A 65 10.62 -3.83 5.07
CA LYS A 65 10.67 -2.40 5.44
C LYS A 65 11.59 -1.63 4.50
N PRO A 66 11.18 -1.30 3.27
CA PRO A 66 11.96 -0.38 2.47
C PRO A 66 11.85 1.05 3.04
N LYS A 67 12.80 1.91 2.70
CA LYS A 67 12.71 3.36 2.95
C LYS A 67 12.41 4.05 1.62
N LEU A 68 11.13 4.16 1.26
CA LEU A 68 10.67 4.89 0.09
C LEU A 68 9.92 6.15 0.50
N PRO A 69 9.88 7.19 -0.34
CA PRO A 69 9.06 8.37 -0.07
C PRO A 69 7.58 7.99 0.03
N GLU A 70 6.89 8.55 1.01
CA GLU A 70 5.48 8.30 1.23
C GLU A 70 4.65 9.06 0.19
N ILE A 71 3.79 8.34 -0.52
CA ILE A 71 2.75 8.86 -1.40
C ILE A 71 1.49 8.02 -1.19
N LYS A 72 0.31 8.63 -1.33
CA LYS A 72 -0.98 7.93 -1.23
C LYS A 72 -1.43 7.49 -2.62
N LEU A 73 -1.53 6.17 -2.83
CA LEU A 73 -2.01 5.56 -4.08
C LEU A 73 -3.21 4.62 -3.87
N SER A 74 -3.70 4.48 -2.63
CA SER A 74 -5.01 3.91 -2.31
C SER A 74 -6.12 4.84 -2.80
N VAL A 75 -7.29 4.29 -3.10
CA VAL A 75 -8.43 5.05 -3.65
C VAL A 75 -9.62 4.96 -2.71
N ASP A 76 -9.74 5.94 -1.81
CA ASP A 76 -10.85 6.04 -0.85
C ASP A 76 -11.75 7.25 -1.15
N THR A 77 -11.20 8.30 -1.75
CA THR A 77 -11.91 9.54 -2.07
C THR A 77 -11.93 9.85 -3.56
N GLN A 78 -12.71 10.87 -3.94
CA GLN A 78 -12.79 11.36 -5.31
C GLN A 78 -11.44 11.93 -5.79
N GLU A 79 -10.72 12.62 -4.91
CA GLU A 79 -9.39 13.18 -5.17
C GLU A 79 -8.35 12.08 -5.41
N ASP A 80 -8.42 10.97 -4.67
CA ASP A 80 -7.54 9.81 -4.87
C ASP A 80 -7.76 9.22 -6.29
N LEU A 81 -9.02 9.10 -6.71
CA LEU A 81 -9.38 8.61 -8.04
C LEU A 81 -8.87 9.52 -9.16
N GLU A 82 -8.93 10.84 -8.96
CA GLU A 82 -8.40 11.82 -9.90
C GLU A 82 -6.88 11.71 -10.05
N LEU A 83 -6.16 11.51 -8.94
CA LEU A 83 -4.72 11.28 -8.95
C LEU A 83 -4.36 10.02 -9.75
N VAL A 84 -5.01 8.88 -9.49
CA VAL A 84 -4.71 7.62 -10.20
C VAL A 84 -5.05 7.72 -11.69
N ARG A 85 -6.13 8.41 -12.06
CA ARG A 85 -6.47 8.69 -13.46
C ARG A 85 -5.42 9.58 -14.14
N MET A 86 -4.93 10.60 -13.45
CA MET A 86 -3.86 11.46 -13.97
C MET A 86 -2.58 10.65 -14.20
N ILE A 87 -2.18 9.82 -13.24
CA ILE A 87 -1.00 8.94 -13.34
C ILE A 87 -1.15 8.02 -14.55
N SER A 88 -2.28 7.31 -14.67
CA SER A 88 -2.55 6.40 -15.77
C SER A 88 -2.57 7.11 -17.13
N LYS A 89 -3.15 8.31 -17.22
CA LYS A 89 -3.18 9.11 -18.47
C LYS A 89 -1.77 9.51 -18.93
N GLN A 90 -0.85 9.80 -18.00
CA GLN A 90 0.51 10.25 -18.32
C GLN A 90 1.48 9.09 -18.56
N LEU A 91 1.41 8.04 -17.76
CA LEU A 91 2.36 6.91 -17.79
C LEU A 91 1.87 5.74 -18.66
N GLY A 92 0.60 5.75 -19.07
CA GLY A 92 -0.04 4.69 -19.83
C GLY A 92 -0.34 3.43 -18.99
N ASP A 93 -0.45 2.29 -19.67
CA ASP A 93 -0.96 1.05 -19.07
C ASP A 93 0.11 0.24 -18.32
N ARG A 94 1.40 0.53 -18.54
CA ARG A 94 2.50 -0.23 -17.95
C ARG A 94 3.62 0.69 -17.50
N PHE A 95 3.71 0.89 -16.21
CA PHE A 95 4.75 1.66 -15.57
C PHE A 95 5.15 1.02 -14.24
N LYS A 96 6.29 1.44 -13.70
CA LYS A 96 6.82 1.06 -12.40
C LYS A 96 6.51 2.15 -11.39
N LEU A 97 6.56 1.80 -10.11
CA LEU A 97 6.43 2.78 -9.04
C LEU A 97 7.46 3.93 -9.15
N GLN A 98 8.66 3.65 -9.65
CA GLN A 98 9.67 4.69 -9.89
C GLN A 98 9.20 5.75 -10.88
N ASP A 99 8.49 5.36 -11.93
CA ASP A 99 7.98 6.30 -12.94
C ASP A 99 6.94 7.27 -12.32
N VAL A 100 6.19 6.80 -11.32
CA VAL A 100 5.25 7.64 -10.54
C VAL A 100 6.02 8.65 -9.69
N TYR A 101 7.07 8.22 -9.00
CA TYR A 101 7.92 9.13 -8.23
C TYR A 101 8.55 10.20 -9.10
N ASP A 102 9.07 9.80 -10.27
CA ASP A 102 9.71 10.72 -11.21
C ASP A 102 8.68 11.74 -11.74
N MET A 103 7.47 11.29 -12.10
CA MET A 103 6.36 12.14 -12.53
C MET A 103 5.97 13.18 -11.46
N LEU A 104 5.84 12.76 -10.20
CA LEU A 104 5.48 13.66 -9.10
C LEU A 104 6.62 14.63 -8.74
N SER A 105 7.87 14.17 -8.80
CA SER A 105 9.06 14.99 -8.50
C SER A 105 9.28 16.10 -9.53
N ILE A 106 8.86 15.88 -10.78
CA ILE A 106 8.93 16.89 -11.86
C ILE A 106 7.88 17.99 -11.66
N LYS A 107 6.72 17.67 -11.07
CA LYS A 107 5.61 18.62 -10.88
C LYS A 107 5.60 19.30 -9.51
N VAL A 108 6.24 18.73 -8.48
CA VAL A 108 6.18 19.20 -7.10
C VAL A 108 7.57 19.60 -6.62
N CYS A 109 7.79 20.89 -6.38
CA CYS A 109 8.98 21.41 -5.70
C CYS A 109 9.09 20.77 -4.29
N PRO A 110 10.30 20.44 -3.78
CA PRO A 110 10.50 19.31 -2.85
C PRO A 110 9.97 19.46 -1.40
N THR A 111 9.26 20.54 -1.07
CA THR A 111 9.03 20.92 0.34
C THR A 111 7.69 20.49 0.91
N VAL A 112 6.79 19.88 0.12
CA VAL A 112 5.45 19.52 0.58
C VAL A 112 5.10 18.09 0.14
N LEU A 113 5.54 17.11 0.93
CA LEU A 113 5.11 15.71 0.86
C LEU A 113 4.39 15.29 2.15
N SER A 114 3.61 16.20 2.72
CA SER A 114 2.27 15.82 3.15
C SER A 114 1.38 16.34 2.02
N VAL A 115 0.40 15.57 1.55
CA VAL A 115 -0.57 16.09 0.58
C VAL A 115 -1.80 16.55 1.35
N PRO A 116 -1.84 17.72 2.02
CA PRO A 116 -3.11 18.34 2.31
C PRO A 116 -3.57 18.96 1.00
N THR A 117 -4.61 18.38 0.42
CA THR A 117 -5.45 19.01 -0.60
C THR A 117 -4.64 19.50 -1.81
N ILE A 118 -4.52 18.65 -2.83
CA ILE A 118 -4.35 19.20 -4.19
C ILE A 118 -5.63 20.00 -4.43
N ASN A 119 -5.57 21.32 -4.20
CA ASN A 119 -6.56 22.23 -4.72
C ASN A 119 -6.49 22.07 -6.23
N VAL A 120 -7.49 21.39 -6.78
CA VAL A 120 -7.72 21.24 -8.22
C VAL A 120 -8.25 22.57 -8.76
N GLU A 121 -7.51 23.65 -8.52
CA GLU A 121 -7.64 24.92 -9.22
C GLU A 121 -6.30 25.13 -9.93
N TYR A 122 -6.35 25.27 -11.25
CA TYR A 122 -5.22 25.43 -12.17
C TYR A 122 -4.48 24.15 -12.57
N MET A 123 -5.14 23.31 -13.35
CA MET A 123 -4.51 22.84 -14.59
C MET A 123 -5.50 23.03 -15.73
N GLU A 124 -5.34 24.14 -16.44
CA GLU A 124 -5.98 24.35 -17.74
C GLU A 124 -5.73 23.12 -18.60
N ILE A 125 -6.85 22.55 -19.05
CA ILE A 125 -6.88 21.42 -19.96
C ILE A 125 -6.29 21.91 -21.27
N ILE A 126 -5.00 21.61 -21.51
CA ILE A 126 -4.45 21.66 -22.86
C ILE A 126 -4.94 20.38 -23.54
N GLU A 127 -6.11 20.44 -24.15
CA GLU A 127 -6.53 19.47 -25.15
C GLU A 127 -5.79 19.76 -26.48
N PRO A 128 -5.38 18.74 -27.23
CA PRO A 128 -5.04 18.88 -28.64
C PRO A 128 -6.27 19.12 -29.53
#